data_AF-A0A950X9Y5-F1
#
_entry.id   AF-A0A950X9Y5-F1
#
_cell.length_a   1.000
_cell.length_b   1.000
_cell.length_c   1.000
_cell.angle_alpha   90.00
_cell.angle_beta   90.00
_cell.angle_gamma   90.00
#
_symmetry.space_group_name_H-M   'P 1'
#
loop_
_entity.id
_entity.type
_entity.pdbx_description
1 polymer ?
#
loop_
_entity_poly.entity_id
_entity_poly.type
_entity_poly.pdbx_seq_one_letter_code
_entity_poly.pdbx_strand_id
1 'polypeptide(L)'
;MRRFLLLPTLLFAPLLGLCATLEISENPWKVVSGTATLDSGVQHEGHAAVRIEPGNDGQEARVELISQKLIPGKRYVLSGWVRTADVAVKDRARSPIAIGATLSMASMPFDVHSASLAGTRDWTAMKLPFVAVAPNDPIVLSVGNGGTWAGKAWFADLTIDGPVNELKWPSKAALETYGPAYRYPQNGWIYVHIEGEPYQRGYQHGHLLAHEIETYLERCAAQLDSNSPKEAWQWGRTTSNALFLRGFDREILQEMRGIADGAADAGAKWDDRKVDLVDIVAANTITELGELRSAMPMTPTGLESLHLEKPTYSQGKMPLTARCSAFCATGKATRDGRMVIAHITMWPLTLAEQTNIMLDVQPKSGHRVLMQSYPGGIQSGTDWYQNDVGVVLTETTIRQSPFNITGLPVAFRARKAIQYGDNIDKVVEYLGTKNNGLYTNEWLIGDAQNDEIAMYELGTYKTRLYRSSKNDWFGGTEGFYWGDNNAKDLDVRLEYQPDPLGAPAHVPYVPAERDLTWQNLYEKYRGKIDEQFAYLAFRTAPLVTASAMDAKVATALMAKNMMVWATFGKPNQREWVPAEWDKKEYAGNQGLYAG
;
A
#
# COMPACT_ATOMS: atom_id res chain seq x y z
N MET A 1 -9.05 54.11 21.74
CA MET A 1 -10.12 53.30 21.10
C MET A 1 -9.64 51.84 21.14
N ARG A 2 -10.34 50.87 21.76
CA ARG A 2 -11.53 50.13 21.25
C ARG A 2 -11.24 49.51 19.86
N ARG A 3 -11.37 48.21 19.56
CA ARG A 3 -11.93 46.97 20.21
C ARG A 3 -11.23 45.74 19.53
N PHE A 4 -11.31 44.46 19.95
CA PHE A 4 -12.02 43.75 21.04
C PHE A 4 -11.22 42.48 21.53
N LEU A 5 -11.89 41.38 21.91
CA LEU A 5 -11.37 40.06 22.35
C LEU A 5 -11.64 38.94 21.33
N LEU A 6 -10.92 37.81 21.43
CA LEU A 6 -11.54 36.52 21.81
C LEU A 6 -10.52 35.55 22.44
N LEU A 7 -10.73 35.17 23.71
CA LEU A 7 -10.25 33.89 24.24
C LEU A 7 -11.26 32.81 23.85
N PRO A 8 -10.79 31.59 23.57
CA PRO A 8 -11.42 30.39 24.08
C PRO A 8 -10.55 29.76 25.18
N THR A 9 -11.20 29.43 26.28
CA THR A 9 -10.64 28.66 27.40
C THR A 9 -10.15 27.29 26.96
N LEU A 10 -8.83 27.07 26.99
CA LEU A 10 -8.30 25.72 27.11
C LEU A 10 -8.50 25.25 28.56
N LEU A 11 -9.58 24.48 28.78
CA LEU A 11 -9.70 23.60 29.93
C LEU A 11 -8.61 22.52 29.80
N PHE A 12 -7.41 22.82 30.29
CA PHE A 12 -6.41 21.81 30.63
C PHE A 12 -6.93 21.01 31.82
N ALA A 13 -7.81 20.06 31.55
CA ALA A 13 -7.95 18.90 32.42
C ALA A 13 -6.63 18.11 32.33
N PRO A 14 -5.98 17.75 33.45
CA PRO A 14 -4.91 16.78 33.39
C PRO A 14 -5.52 15.45 32.95
N LEU A 15 -5.21 15.02 31.73
CA LEU A 15 -5.44 13.65 31.29
C LEU A 15 -4.45 12.75 32.05
N LEU A 16 -4.82 12.44 33.29
CA LEU A 16 -4.34 11.26 34.00
C LEU A 16 -4.53 10.08 33.05
N GLY A 17 -3.44 9.35 32.78
CA GLY A 17 -3.50 8.13 31.99
C GLY A 17 -4.38 7.11 32.72
N LEU A 18 -5.62 6.95 32.25
CA LEU A 18 -6.54 5.96 32.76
C LEU A 18 -6.10 4.58 32.28
N CYS A 19 -5.31 3.90 33.11
CA CYS A 19 -5.17 2.45 33.04
C CYS A 19 -6.52 1.84 33.45
N ALA A 20 -7.33 1.45 32.47
CA ALA A 20 -8.58 0.73 32.71
C ALA A 20 -8.30 -0.78 32.67
N THR A 21 -8.43 -1.43 33.82
CA THR A 21 -8.51 -2.89 33.89
C THR A 21 -9.90 -3.31 33.44
N LEU A 22 -9.97 -4.22 32.47
CA LEU A 22 -11.20 -4.77 31.92
C LEU A 22 -11.36 -6.19 32.46
N GLU A 23 -12.08 -6.31 33.57
CA GLU A 23 -12.50 -7.63 34.07
C GLU A 23 -13.36 -8.33 33.03
N ILE A 24 -12.95 -9.52 32.63
CA ILE A 24 -13.60 -10.23 31.53
C ILE A 24 -15.04 -10.61 31.91
N SER A 25 -15.29 -11.01 33.16
CA SER A 25 -16.62 -11.33 33.69
C SER A 25 -17.61 -10.16 33.65
N GLU A 26 -17.14 -8.91 33.66
CA GLU A 26 -17.99 -7.71 33.62
C GLU A 26 -18.19 -7.17 32.20
N ASN A 27 -17.32 -7.55 31.25
CA ASN A 27 -17.30 -7.01 29.89
C ASN A 27 -17.93 -8.00 28.89
N PRO A 28 -19.04 -7.65 28.21
CA PRO A 28 -19.71 -8.56 27.29
C PRO A 28 -18.79 -8.96 26.11
N TRP A 29 -18.55 -10.27 26.00
CA TRP A 29 -17.82 -10.87 24.89
C TRP A 29 -18.73 -11.53 23.85
N LYS A 30 -18.23 -11.63 22.63
CA LYS A 30 -18.88 -12.27 21.48
C LYS A 30 -17.96 -13.37 20.94
N VAL A 31 -18.45 -14.60 20.94
CA VAL A 31 -17.77 -15.71 20.25
C VAL A 31 -18.03 -15.58 18.76
N VAL A 32 -16.97 -15.44 17.96
CA VAL A 32 -17.04 -15.38 16.50
C VAL A 32 -16.80 -16.77 15.90
N SER A 33 -15.89 -17.53 16.49
CA SER A 33 -15.61 -18.93 16.17
C SER A 33 -15.03 -19.67 17.37
N GLY A 34 -15.10 -21.00 17.36
CA GLY A 34 -14.70 -21.84 18.49
C GLY A 34 -15.72 -21.81 19.63
N THR A 35 -15.24 -22.02 20.86
CA THR A 35 -16.06 -21.91 22.07
C THR A 35 -15.35 -21.08 23.14
N ALA A 36 -16.11 -20.37 23.95
CA ALA A 36 -15.59 -19.60 25.09
C ALA A 36 -16.54 -19.72 26.28
N THR A 37 -15.99 -19.95 27.47
CA THR A 37 -16.75 -20.07 28.74
C THR A 37 -15.99 -19.41 29.88
N LEU A 38 -16.70 -18.83 30.84
CA LEU A 38 -16.09 -18.36 32.07
C LEU A 38 -15.74 -19.56 32.95
N ASP A 39 -14.48 -19.68 33.35
CA ASP A 39 -13.98 -20.80 34.15
C ASP A 39 -13.62 -20.28 35.55
N SER A 40 -14.60 -20.26 36.46
CA SER A 40 -14.40 -19.78 37.83
C SER A 40 -13.43 -20.63 38.66
N GLY A 41 -13.10 -21.84 38.20
CA GLY A 41 -12.08 -22.71 38.78
C GLY A 41 -10.65 -22.38 38.34
N VAL A 42 -10.47 -21.52 37.33
CA VAL A 42 -9.16 -21.08 36.84
C VAL A 42 -9.10 -19.55 36.89
N GLN A 43 -8.31 -19.04 37.84
CA GLN A 43 -8.22 -17.62 38.14
C GLN A 43 -6.79 -17.09 37.97
N HIS A 44 -6.68 -15.80 37.68
CA HIS A 44 -5.47 -15.00 37.85
C HIS A 44 -5.82 -13.80 38.74
N GLU A 45 -4.98 -13.48 39.72
CA GLU A 45 -5.19 -12.42 40.74
C GLU A 45 -6.56 -12.41 41.46
N GLY A 46 -7.34 -13.50 41.38
CA GLY A 46 -8.68 -13.65 41.96
C GLY A 46 -9.82 -13.48 40.95
N HIS A 47 -9.55 -13.01 39.74
CA HIS A 47 -10.55 -12.86 38.67
C HIS A 47 -10.69 -14.16 37.87
N ALA A 48 -11.92 -14.49 37.48
CA ALA A 48 -12.22 -15.69 36.69
C ALA A 48 -11.78 -15.52 35.23
N ALA A 49 -11.09 -16.53 34.71
CA ALA A 49 -10.58 -16.48 33.34
C ALA A 49 -11.61 -16.96 32.31
N VAL A 50 -11.54 -16.44 31.08
CA VAL A 50 -12.28 -17.02 29.95
C VAL A 50 -11.44 -18.14 29.34
N ARG A 51 -11.99 -19.36 29.42
CA ARG A 51 -11.45 -20.55 28.77
C ARG A 51 -11.96 -20.62 27.33
N ILE A 52 -11.03 -20.71 26.40
CA ILE A 52 -11.25 -20.88 24.97
C ILE A 52 -10.86 -22.31 24.56
N GLU A 53 -11.74 -22.99 23.84
CA GLU A 53 -11.56 -24.36 23.35
C GLU A 53 -11.97 -24.47 21.86
N PRO A 54 -11.44 -25.45 21.10
CA PRO A 54 -11.74 -25.60 19.67
C PRO A 54 -13.24 -25.77 19.39
N GLY A 55 -13.68 -25.28 18.22
CA GLY A 55 -15.02 -25.55 17.70
C GLY A 55 -15.13 -26.93 17.08
N ASN A 56 -16.36 -27.37 16.79
CA ASN A 56 -16.66 -28.66 16.16
C ASN A 56 -16.00 -28.86 14.77
N ASP A 57 -15.57 -27.78 14.13
CA ASP A 57 -14.94 -27.76 12.80
C ASP A 57 -13.40 -27.67 12.86
N GLY A 58 -12.80 -27.63 14.06
CA GLY A 58 -11.35 -27.54 14.24
C GLY A 58 -10.71 -26.28 13.64
N GLN A 59 -11.50 -25.21 13.49
CA GLN A 59 -11.01 -23.89 13.08
C GLN A 59 -10.49 -23.08 14.27
N GLU A 60 -9.90 -21.92 13.95
CA GLU A 60 -9.49 -20.94 14.94
C GLU A 60 -10.64 -20.63 15.90
N ALA A 61 -10.33 -20.46 17.18
CA ALA A 61 -11.25 -19.78 18.07
C ALA A 61 -10.93 -18.29 18.07
N ARG A 62 -11.99 -17.47 18.02
CA ARG A 62 -11.90 -16.02 18.00
C ARG A 62 -13.01 -15.43 18.85
N VAL A 63 -12.64 -14.70 19.88
CA VAL A 63 -13.55 -14.02 20.81
C VAL A 63 -13.27 -12.53 20.77
N GLU A 64 -14.32 -11.73 20.57
CA GLU A 64 -14.26 -10.27 20.57
C GLU A 64 -14.80 -9.74 21.90
N LEU A 65 -14.09 -8.81 22.54
CA LEU A 65 -14.55 -8.08 23.73
C LEU A 65 -14.65 -6.59 23.41
N ILE A 66 -15.64 -5.90 23.99
CA ILE A 66 -15.76 -4.46 23.82
C ILE A 66 -14.53 -3.77 24.42
N SER A 67 -13.84 -2.96 23.63
CA SER A 67 -12.72 -2.14 24.11
C SER A 67 -13.23 -0.89 24.83
N GLN A 68 -12.37 -0.29 25.64
CA GLN A 68 -12.53 1.12 25.96
C GLN A 68 -12.50 1.97 24.68
N LYS A 69 -13.03 3.20 24.74
CA LYS A 69 -13.00 4.13 23.62
C LYS A 69 -11.57 4.63 23.37
N LEU A 70 -11.07 4.43 22.15
CA LEU A 70 -9.74 4.82 21.72
C LEU A 70 -9.77 6.16 20.98
N ILE A 71 -8.59 6.74 20.79
CA ILE A 71 -8.38 7.94 19.96
C ILE A 71 -7.52 7.52 18.75
N PRO A 72 -8.04 7.59 17.51
CA PRO A 72 -7.27 7.27 16.31
C PRO A 72 -5.94 8.01 16.24
N GLY A 73 -4.90 7.34 15.74
CA GLY A 73 -3.54 7.88 15.66
C GLY A 73 -2.80 7.97 17.00
N LYS A 74 -3.45 7.67 18.14
CA LYS A 74 -2.78 7.57 19.45
C LYS A 74 -2.29 6.15 19.73
N ARG A 75 -1.22 6.07 20.52
CA ARG A 75 -0.54 4.83 20.88
C ARG A 75 -1.07 4.28 22.20
N TYR A 76 -1.24 2.97 22.24
CA TYR A 76 -1.72 2.23 23.41
C TYR A 76 -0.91 0.94 23.58
N VAL A 77 -1.04 0.28 24.73
CA VAL A 77 -0.53 -1.07 24.96
C VAL A 77 -1.68 -1.95 25.44
N LEU A 78 -2.04 -2.96 24.65
CA LEU A 78 -2.91 -4.04 25.10
C LEU A 78 -2.06 -5.01 25.93
N SER A 79 -2.43 -5.24 27.19
CA SER A 79 -1.80 -6.24 28.06
C SER A 79 -2.83 -7.25 28.57
N GLY A 80 -2.36 -8.42 28.99
CA GLY A 80 -3.19 -9.45 29.61
C GLY A 80 -2.40 -10.68 30.03
N TRP A 81 -3.02 -11.57 30.79
CA TRP A 81 -2.41 -12.83 31.22
C TRP A 81 -3.04 -14.01 30.51
N VAL A 82 -2.20 -14.95 30.05
CA VAL A 82 -2.65 -16.12 29.31
C VAL A 82 -1.98 -17.38 29.86
N ARG A 83 -2.80 -18.41 30.09
CA ARG A 83 -2.39 -19.76 30.48
C ARG A 83 -2.82 -20.74 29.40
N THR A 84 -2.02 -21.78 29.15
CA THR A 84 -2.31 -22.79 28.11
C THR A 84 -2.17 -24.20 28.65
N ALA A 85 -3.04 -25.10 28.22
CA ALA A 85 -2.93 -26.54 28.45
C ALA A 85 -3.03 -27.28 27.11
N ASP A 86 -1.96 -27.96 26.76
CA ASP A 86 -1.79 -28.79 25.58
C ASP A 86 -2.18 -28.09 24.26
N VAL A 87 -1.93 -26.77 24.18
CA VAL A 87 -2.22 -25.97 22.98
C VAL A 87 -1.28 -26.37 21.86
N ALA A 88 -1.73 -27.34 21.06
CA ALA A 88 -1.00 -27.87 19.91
C ALA A 88 -1.59 -27.27 18.64
N VAL A 89 -0.79 -26.51 17.90
CA VAL A 89 -1.15 -25.96 16.59
C VAL A 89 -0.45 -26.72 15.47
N LYS A 90 -1.13 -26.87 14.33
CA LYS A 90 -0.60 -27.52 13.13
C LYS A 90 -0.92 -26.71 11.89
N ASP A 91 0.08 -26.49 11.06
CA ASP A 91 -0.08 -25.82 9.77
C ASP A 91 -1.01 -26.60 8.84
N ARG A 92 -1.81 -25.84 8.07
CA ARG A 92 -2.73 -26.39 7.06
C ARG A 92 -2.06 -26.52 5.68
N ALA A 93 -0.73 -26.62 5.64
CA ALA A 93 0.10 -26.55 4.42
C ALA A 93 -0.21 -25.34 3.51
N ARG A 94 -0.71 -24.25 4.11
CA ARG A 94 -1.11 -22.99 3.45
C ARG A 94 -0.84 -21.83 4.41
N SER A 95 -0.65 -20.64 3.85
CA SER A 95 -0.63 -19.40 4.63
C SER A 95 -2.02 -19.12 5.23
N PRO A 96 -2.11 -18.51 6.42
CA PRO A 96 -0.98 -18.06 7.26
C PRO A 96 -0.41 -19.18 8.14
N ILE A 97 0.77 -18.94 8.70
CA ILE A 97 1.42 -19.86 9.65
C ILE A 97 0.50 -20.07 10.86
N ALA A 98 0.48 -21.28 11.42
CA ALA A 98 -0.37 -21.61 12.56
C ALA A 98 0.10 -20.90 13.85
N ILE A 99 -0.79 -20.08 14.41
CA ILE A 99 -0.57 -19.25 15.59
C ILE A 99 -1.30 -19.87 16.79
N GLY A 100 -0.62 -19.96 17.94
CA GLY A 100 -1.16 -20.40 19.23
C GLY A 100 -2.14 -19.39 19.85
N ALA A 101 -2.16 -19.31 21.18
CA ALA A 101 -2.96 -18.32 21.91
C ALA A 101 -2.32 -16.92 21.80
N THR A 102 -3.13 -15.91 21.44
CA THR A 102 -2.69 -14.52 21.21
C THR A 102 -3.74 -13.47 21.64
N LEU A 103 -3.25 -12.24 21.87
CA LEU A 103 -4.06 -11.03 21.99
C LEU A 103 -3.83 -10.14 20.75
N SER A 104 -4.88 -9.56 20.19
CA SER A 104 -4.81 -8.52 19.15
C SER A 104 -6.01 -7.56 19.22
N MET A 105 -6.09 -6.61 18.30
CA MET A 105 -7.25 -5.75 18.09
C MET A 105 -7.97 -6.17 16.80
N ALA A 106 -9.29 -5.96 16.71
CA ALA A 106 -10.10 -6.47 15.60
C ALA A 106 -9.78 -5.83 14.23
N SER A 107 -9.19 -4.63 14.20
CA SER A 107 -8.74 -3.97 12.97
C SER A 107 -7.39 -4.47 12.41
N MET A 108 -6.63 -5.23 13.20
CA MET A 108 -5.26 -5.64 12.86
C MET A 108 -5.25 -6.78 11.84
N PRO A 109 -4.26 -6.84 10.93
CA PRO A 109 -4.02 -8.01 10.11
C PRO A 109 -3.68 -9.23 11.00
N PHE A 110 -3.87 -10.43 10.44
CA PHE A 110 -3.87 -11.68 11.19
C PHE A 110 -2.53 -12.02 11.88
N ASP A 111 -1.44 -11.37 11.49
CA ASP A 111 -0.06 -11.52 11.95
C ASP A 111 0.43 -10.38 12.87
N VAL A 112 -0.39 -9.34 13.09
CA VAL A 112 -0.12 -8.31 14.09
C VAL A 112 -0.84 -8.69 15.40
N HIS A 113 -0.09 -9.36 16.28
CA HIS A 113 -0.59 -9.86 17.56
C HIS A 113 0.54 -9.90 18.62
N SER A 114 0.18 -10.08 19.90
CA SER A 114 1.17 -10.33 20.97
C SER A 114 1.87 -11.69 20.82
N ALA A 115 2.94 -11.93 21.58
CA ALA A 115 3.74 -13.16 21.49
C ALA A 115 2.89 -14.45 21.56
N SER A 116 3.02 -15.34 20.57
CA SER A 116 2.18 -16.53 20.46
C SER A 116 2.54 -17.62 21.48
N LEU A 117 1.54 -18.12 22.23
CA LEU A 117 1.72 -19.17 23.23
C LEU A 117 1.16 -20.52 22.77
N ALA A 118 2.00 -21.55 22.85
CA ALA A 118 1.66 -22.94 22.57
C ALA A 118 2.28 -23.89 23.60
N GLY A 119 1.79 -25.14 23.61
CA GLY A 119 2.11 -26.16 24.61
C GLY A 119 1.27 -26.01 25.89
N THR A 120 1.81 -26.52 26.99
CA THR A 120 1.31 -26.28 28.34
C THR A 120 2.20 -25.24 29.01
N ARG A 121 1.61 -24.09 29.36
CA ARG A 121 2.29 -22.98 30.05
C ARG A 121 1.41 -22.46 31.16
N ASP A 122 2.02 -22.14 32.30
CA ASP A 122 1.35 -21.39 33.35
C ASP A 122 1.12 -19.93 32.92
N TRP A 123 0.45 -19.16 33.78
CA TRP A 123 0.15 -17.74 33.56
C TRP A 123 1.36 -16.95 33.04
N THR A 124 1.24 -16.49 31.80
CA THR A 124 2.27 -15.76 31.06
C THR A 124 1.73 -14.38 30.70
N ALA A 125 2.42 -13.32 31.12
CA ALA A 125 2.07 -11.95 30.77
C ALA A 125 2.35 -11.70 29.28
N MET A 126 1.36 -11.13 28.58
CA MET A 126 1.41 -10.81 27.16
C MET A 126 1.15 -9.31 26.97
N LYS A 127 1.88 -8.70 26.02
CA LYS A 127 1.75 -7.28 25.69
C LYS A 127 1.80 -7.06 24.18
N LEU A 128 1.06 -6.08 23.69
CA LEU A 128 1.03 -5.62 22.31
C LEU A 128 0.93 -4.08 22.29
N PRO A 129 2.04 -3.37 22.03
CA PRO A 129 2.00 -1.95 21.70
C PRO A 129 1.33 -1.76 20.33
N PHE A 130 0.44 -0.78 20.20
CA PHE A 130 -0.26 -0.50 18.94
C PHE A 130 -0.63 0.98 18.75
N VAL A 131 -0.96 1.35 17.52
CA VAL A 131 -1.63 2.63 17.20
C VAL A 131 -3.10 2.33 16.96
N ALA A 132 -4.01 3.01 17.65
CA ALA A 132 -5.44 2.83 17.41
C ALA A 132 -5.82 3.39 16.03
N VAL A 133 -6.50 2.60 15.21
CA VAL A 133 -7.00 3.03 13.88
C VAL A 133 -8.47 3.44 13.90
N ALA A 134 -9.22 3.02 14.92
CA ALA A 134 -10.64 3.31 15.12
C ALA A 134 -10.93 3.67 16.59
N PRO A 135 -11.98 4.45 16.90
CA PRO A 135 -12.35 4.78 18.27
C PRO A 135 -13.00 3.62 19.02
N ASN A 136 -13.60 2.67 18.28
CA ASN A 136 -14.16 1.43 18.80
C ASN A 136 -13.48 0.30 18.03
N ASP A 137 -12.61 -0.46 18.68
CA ASP A 137 -11.83 -1.54 18.06
C ASP A 137 -11.76 -2.69 19.07
N PRO A 138 -12.59 -3.74 18.94
CA PRO A 138 -12.67 -4.81 19.93
C PRO A 138 -11.32 -5.47 20.22
N ILE A 139 -11.10 -5.85 21.48
CA ILE A 139 -10.00 -6.74 21.86
C ILE A 139 -10.33 -8.12 21.29
N VAL A 140 -9.36 -8.77 20.67
CA VAL A 140 -9.48 -10.12 20.13
C VAL A 140 -8.62 -11.07 20.94
N LEU A 141 -9.26 -12.11 21.46
CA LEU A 141 -8.60 -13.31 21.95
C LEU A 141 -8.67 -14.35 20.85
N SER A 142 -7.51 -14.88 20.43
CA SER A 142 -7.46 -15.91 19.40
C SER A 142 -6.63 -17.10 19.84
N VAL A 143 -7.02 -18.29 19.36
CA VAL A 143 -6.25 -19.52 19.50
C VAL A 143 -6.36 -20.33 18.22
N GLY A 144 -5.22 -20.74 17.64
CA GLY A 144 -5.20 -21.60 16.45
C GLY A 144 -5.45 -20.89 15.12
N ASN A 145 -5.30 -19.56 15.06
CA ASN A 145 -5.36 -18.79 13.81
C ASN A 145 -4.39 -19.38 12.76
N GLY A 146 -4.82 -19.46 11.51
CA GLY A 146 -4.08 -20.10 10.41
C GLY A 146 -4.08 -21.63 10.40
N GLY A 147 -4.04 -22.26 11.57
CA GLY A 147 -3.86 -23.71 11.73
C GLY A 147 -5.13 -24.51 11.97
N THR A 148 -4.95 -25.83 12.17
CA THR A 148 -5.83 -26.61 13.06
C THR A 148 -5.20 -26.64 14.46
N TRP A 149 -6.02 -26.74 15.51
CA TRP A 149 -5.51 -26.74 16.87
C TRP A 149 -6.31 -27.64 17.82
N ALA A 150 -5.67 -27.98 18.93
CA ALA A 150 -6.24 -28.69 20.07
C ALA A 150 -5.69 -28.11 21.39
N GLY A 151 -6.27 -28.49 22.52
CA GLY A 151 -5.91 -27.97 23.85
C GLY A 151 -6.88 -26.89 24.33
N LYS A 152 -6.45 -26.12 25.33
CA LYS A 152 -7.25 -25.07 25.97
C LYS A 152 -6.37 -23.86 26.30
N ALA A 153 -6.91 -22.66 26.13
CA ALA A 153 -6.27 -21.43 26.61
C ALA A 153 -7.20 -20.69 27.57
N TRP A 154 -6.65 -20.07 28.61
CA TRP A 154 -7.36 -19.20 29.53
C TRP A 154 -6.77 -17.80 29.45
N PHE A 155 -7.64 -16.80 29.38
CA PHE A 155 -7.28 -15.39 29.31
C PHE A 155 -7.85 -14.66 30.54
N ALA A 156 -7.06 -13.77 31.13
CA ALA A 156 -7.43 -12.98 32.32
C ALA A 156 -6.79 -11.57 32.28
N ASP A 157 -7.33 -10.67 33.11
CA ASP A 157 -6.78 -9.34 33.44
C ASP A 157 -6.35 -8.50 32.22
N LEU A 158 -7.27 -8.35 31.27
CA LEU A 158 -7.05 -7.57 30.07
C LEU A 158 -7.04 -6.07 30.40
N THR A 159 -6.08 -5.34 29.84
CA THR A 159 -5.88 -3.90 30.06
C THR A 159 -5.53 -3.23 28.74
N ILE A 160 -5.98 -1.98 28.55
CA ILE A 160 -5.46 -1.11 27.48
C ILE A 160 -4.89 0.15 28.13
N ASP A 161 -3.57 0.25 28.16
CA ASP A 161 -2.86 1.40 28.71
C ASP A 161 -2.67 2.49 27.66
N GLY A 162 -3.07 3.73 27.95
CA GLY A 162 -2.77 4.89 27.12
C GLY A 162 -3.83 6.01 27.17
N PRO A 163 -3.74 7.01 26.27
CA PRO A 163 -2.74 7.15 25.22
C PRO A 163 -1.33 7.41 25.79
N VAL A 164 -0.34 6.67 25.29
CA VAL A 164 1.05 6.75 25.77
C VAL A 164 1.80 7.86 25.03
N ASN A 165 2.17 8.93 25.74
CA ASN A 165 2.95 10.03 25.16
C ASN A 165 4.44 9.67 24.96
N GLU A 166 5.00 8.79 25.80
CA GLU A 166 6.41 8.40 25.78
C GLU A 166 6.59 6.91 25.48
N LEU A 167 6.46 6.54 24.20
CA LEU A 167 7.09 5.32 23.69
C LEU A 167 8.38 5.71 22.96
N LYS A 168 9.49 5.00 23.24
CA LYS A 168 10.81 5.17 22.61
C LYS A 168 10.81 4.65 21.16
N TRP A 169 9.82 5.06 20.36
CA TRP A 169 9.62 4.60 18.99
C TRP A 169 9.32 5.79 18.04
N PRO A 170 10.11 6.02 16.97
CA PRO A 170 11.34 5.29 16.62
C PRO A 170 12.39 5.36 17.75
N SER A 171 13.21 4.32 17.86
CA SER A 171 14.27 4.33 18.87
C SER A 171 15.29 5.42 18.52
N LYS A 172 15.87 6.11 19.52
CA LYS A 172 16.90 7.13 19.26
C LYS A 172 18.12 6.61 18.50
N ALA A 173 18.36 5.29 18.52
CA ALA A 173 19.45 4.64 17.78
C ALA A 173 19.09 4.32 16.31
N ALA A 174 17.80 4.38 15.96
CA ALA A 174 17.28 4.11 14.61
C ALA A 174 16.76 5.38 13.92
N LEU A 175 16.84 6.54 14.60
CA LEU A 175 16.37 7.83 14.12
C LEU A 175 17.55 8.66 13.60
N GLU A 176 17.52 8.99 12.31
CA GLU A 176 18.45 9.93 11.70
C GLU A 176 17.70 11.22 11.33
N THR A 177 18.36 12.37 11.39
CA THR A 177 17.73 13.69 11.20
C THR A 177 18.59 14.63 10.35
N TYR A 178 17.93 15.45 9.52
CA TYR A 178 18.57 16.53 8.77
C TYR A 178 17.68 17.78 8.79
N GLY A 179 18.01 18.74 9.65
CA GLY A 179 17.13 19.89 9.92
C GLY A 179 15.79 19.42 10.50
N PRO A 180 14.65 19.75 9.87
CA PRO A 180 13.34 19.26 10.29
C PRO A 180 13.03 17.83 9.80
N ALA A 181 13.76 17.35 8.79
CA ALA A 181 13.54 16.04 8.19
C ALA A 181 14.13 14.91 9.05
N TYR A 182 13.54 13.72 8.93
CA TYR A 182 14.01 12.54 9.67
C TYR A 182 13.65 11.23 8.97
N ARG A 183 14.44 10.18 9.23
CA ARG A 183 14.17 8.81 8.76
C ARG A 183 14.32 7.79 9.87
N TYR A 184 13.64 6.64 9.72
CA TYR A 184 13.86 5.45 10.54
C TYR A 184 13.35 4.17 9.85
N PRO A 185 13.97 3.00 10.07
CA PRO A 185 13.45 1.71 9.64
C PRO A 185 12.26 1.24 10.52
N GLN A 186 11.30 0.56 9.91
CA GLN A 186 10.19 -0.12 10.58
C GLN A 186 9.61 -1.24 9.71
N ASN A 187 9.62 -2.50 10.19
CA ASN A 187 8.93 -3.65 9.58
C ASN A 187 9.13 -3.76 8.05
N GLY A 188 10.40 -3.79 7.61
CA GLY A 188 10.79 -3.81 6.20
C GLY A 188 10.80 -2.44 5.49
N TRP A 189 10.08 -1.44 5.99
CA TRP A 189 10.03 -0.09 5.44
C TRP A 189 11.15 0.82 5.98
N ILE A 190 11.50 1.85 5.21
CA ILE A 190 12.19 3.05 5.69
C ILE A 190 11.18 4.20 5.64
N TYR A 191 10.73 4.67 6.79
CA TYR A 191 9.92 5.88 6.87
C TYR A 191 10.81 7.11 6.73
N VAL A 192 10.41 8.08 5.92
CA VAL A 192 11.15 9.33 5.70
C VAL A 192 10.16 10.50 5.71
N HIS A 193 10.39 11.48 6.59
CA HIS A 193 9.68 12.75 6.61
C HIS A 193 10.55 13.87 6.04
N ILE A 194 10.00 14.64 5.08
CA ILE A 194 10.63 15.84 4.50
C ILE A 194 9.63 17.00 4.46
N GLU A 195 10.11 18.24 4.63
CA GLU A 195 9.24 19.41 4.66
C GLU A 195 9.79 20.71 4.03
N GLY A 196 8.85 21.54 3.56
CA GLY A 196 9.09 22.94 3.19
C GLY A 196 9.13 23.23 1.69
N GLU A 197 9.99 24.19 1.34
CA GLU A 197 10.18 24.70 -0.03
C GLU A 197 10.77 23.59 -0.94
N PRO A 198 10.51 23.59 -2.26
CA PRO A 198 10.79 22.44 -3.12
C PRO A 198 12.26 21.98 -3.11
N TYR A 199 13.20 22.90 -3.28
CA TYR A 199 14.62 22.57 -3.27
C TYR A 199 15.08 22.05 -1.89
N GLN A 200 14.59 22.65 -0.80
CA GLN A 200 14.97 22.31 0.57
C GLN A 200 14.46 20.92 0.97
N ARG A 201 13.19 20.59 0.69
CA ARG A 201 12.64 19.24 0.94
C ARG A 201 13.30 18.18 0.05
N GLY A 202 13.63 18.55 -1.19
CA GLY A 202 14.43 17.71 -2.08
C GLY A 202 15.81 17.40 -1.48
N TYR A 203 16.52 18.43 -1.00
CA TYR A 203 17.84 18.26 -0.37
C TYR A 203 17.76 17.37 0.88
N GLN A 204 16.74 17.54 1.71
CA GLN A 204 16.49 16.67 2.88
C GLN A 204 16.33 15.20 2.45
N HIS A 205 15.53 14.92 1.42
CA HIS A 205 15.34 13.58 0.87
C HIS A 205 16.68 13.01 0.38
N GLY A 206 17.37 13.73 -0.51
CA GLY A 206 18.64 13.28 -1.08
C GLY A 206 19.70 12.98 -0.01
N HIS A 207 19.82 13.86 0.99
CA HIS A 207 20.77 13.68 2.10
C HIS A 207 20.44 12.46 2.96
N LEU A 208 19.16 12.27 3.32
CA LEU A 208 18.75 11.17 4.19
C LEU A 208 18.74 9.80 3.51
N LEU A 209 18.59 9.72 2.18
CA LEU A 209 18.58 8.46 1.42
C LEU A 209 19.79 8.30 0.48
N ALA A 210 20.91 8.98 0.78
CA ALA A 210 22.05 9.08 -0.13
C ALA A 210 22.60 7.71 -0.57
N HIS A 211 22.76 6.78 0.37
CA HIS A 211 23.25 5.43 0.08
C HIS A 211 22.23 4.57 -0.67
N GLU A 212 20.95 4.63 -0.26
CA GLU A 212 19.90 3.88 -0.92
C GLU A 212 19.65 4.37 -2.36
N ILE A 213 19.89 5.66 -2.64
CA ILE A 213 19.88 6.24 -4.00
C ILE A 213 20.94 5.55 -4.88
N GLU A 214 22.19 5.42 -4.43
CA GLU A 214 23.25 4.75 -5.21
C GLU A 214 22.81 3.36 -5.67
N THR A 215 22.37 2.53 -4.71
CA THR A 215 21.92 1.17 -4.98
C THR A 215 20.66 1.15 -5.88
N TYR A 216 19.74 2.10 -5.72
CA TYR A 216 18.54 2.17 -6.58
C TYR A 216 18.91 2.49 -8.03
N LEU A 217 19.87 3.40 -8.27
CA LEU A 217 20.40 3.65 -9.61
C LEU A 217 21.05 2.40 -10.21
N GLU A 218 21.77 1.59 -9.42
CA GLU A 218 22.36 0.32 -9.88
C GLU A 218 21.30 -0.68 -10.33
N ARG A 219 20.18 -0.78 -9.60
CA ARG A 219 19.09 -1.68 -10.00
C ARG A 219 18.33 -1.18 -11.22
N CYS A 220 18.07 0.13 -11.33
CA CYS A 220 17.44 0.69 -12.52
C CYS A 220 18.33 0.50 -13.76
N ALA A 221 19.65 0.64 -13.62
CA ALA A 221 20.61 0.36 -14.68
C ALA A 221 20.60 -1.13 -15.10
N ALA A 222 20.61 -2.04 -14.13
CA ALA A 222 20.53 -3.48 -14.38
C ALA A 222 19.18 -3.92 -14.98
N GLN A 223 18.08 -3.23 -14.67
CA GLN A 223 16.78 -3.46 -15.29
C GLN A 223 16.77 -3.07 -16.78
N LEU A 224 17.51 -2.03 -17.17
CA LEU A 224 17.62 -1.60 -18.56
C LEU A 224 18.49 -2.57 -19.39
N ASP A 225 19.67 -2.96 -18.88
CA ASP A 225 20.45 -4.11 -19.36
C ASP A 225 21.45 -4.55 -18.27
N SER A 226 21.27 -5.77 -17.76
CA SER A 226 22.15 -6.36 -16.74
C SER A 226 23.55 -6.73 -17.26
N ASN A 227 23.74 -6.82 -18.58
CA ASN A 227 25.04 -7.13 -19.19
C ASN A 227 25.92 -5.87 -19.33
N SER A 228 25.30 -4.70 -19.54
CA SER A 228 25.98 -3.42 -19.82
C SER A 228 25.33 -2.26 -19.02
N PRO A 229 25.22 -2.35 -17.68
CA PRO A 229 24.39 -1.43 -16.90
C PRO A 229 24.87 0.03 -16.97
N LYS A 230 26.17 0.28 -17.12
CA LYS A 230 26.72 1.65 -17.21
C LYS A 230 26.28 2.33 -18.51
N GLU A 231 26.42 1.63 -19.63
CA GLU A 231 25.98 2.06 -20.96
C GLU A 231 24.46 2.22 -20.99
N ALA A 232 23.72 1.27 -20.42
CA ALA A 232 22.27 1.29 -20.33
C ALA A 232 21.75 2.48 -19.50
N TRP A 233 22.38 2.78 -18.36
CA TRP A 233 22.03 3.96 -17.56
C TRP A 233 22.27 5.27 -18.31
N GLN A 234 23.36 5.37 -19.07
CA GLN A 234 23.61 6.56 -19.90
C GLN A 234 22.60 6.68 -21.06
N TRP A 235 22.14 5.57 -21.64
CA TRP A 235 21.00 5.61 -22.57
C TRP A 235 19.70 6.04 -21.88
N GLY A 236 19.42 5.54 -20.67
CA GLY A 236 18.27 5.96 -19.84
C GLY A 236 18.29 7.45 -19.55
N ARG A 237 19.40 7.98 -19.00
CA ARG A 237 19.65 9.42 -18.77
C ARG A 237 19.41 10.26 -20.02
N THR A 238 19.96 9.83 -21.15
CA THR A 238 19.80 10.56 -22.43
C THR A 238 18.34 10.59 -22.88
N THR A 239 17.66 9.46 -22.78
CA THR A 239 16.26 9.32 -23.20
C THR A 239 15.32 10.11 -22.29
N SER A 240 15.46 10.02 -20.96
CA SER A 240 14.63 10.80 -20.03
C SER A 240 14.90 12.30 -20.11
N ASN A 241 16.14 12.72 -20.40
CA ASN A 241 16.44 14.12 -20.69
C ASN A 241 15.71 14.59 -21.96
N ALA A 242 15.80 13.82 -23.05
CA ALA A 242 15.17 14.14 -24.32
C ALA A 242 13.63 14.16 -24.26
N LEU A 243 13.00 13.17 -23.62
CA LEU A 243 11.56 12.96 -23.67
C LEU A 243 10.79 13.55 -22.47
N PHE A 244 11.33 13.47 -21.25
CA PHE A 244 10.53 13.67 -20.03
C PHE A 244 10.93 14.89 -19.21
N LEU A 245 12.21 15.27 -19.16
CA LEU A 245 12.72 16.34 -18.28
C LEU A 245 11.98 17.67 -18.45
N ARG A 246 11.49 17.98 -19.66
CA ARG A 246 10.77 19.23 -19.97
C ARG A 246 9.26 19.18 -19.66
N GLY A 247 8.73 18.01 -19.29
CA GLY A 247 7.36 17.82 -18.83
C GLY A 247 7.16 18.06 -17.33
N PHE A 248 8.23 18.24 -16.56
CA PHE A 248 8.15 18.62 -15.14
C PHE A 248 8.10 20.14 -14.99
N ASP A 249 7.25 20.64 -14.08
CA ASP A 249 7.21 22.07 -13.77
C ASP A 249 8.42 22.53 -12.92
N ARG A 250 8.52 23.84 -12.69
CA ARG A 250 9.61 24.43 -11.91
C ARG A 250 9.65 23.92 -10.47
N GLU A 251 8.51 23.65 -9.85
CA GLU A 251 8.43 23.19 -8.46
C GLU A 251 9.09 21.80 -8.35
N ILE A 252 8.67 20.89 -9.21
CA ILE A 252 9.12 19.50 -9.21
C ILE A 252 10.56 19.38 -9.72
N LEU A 253 10.99 20.19 -10.68
CA LEU A 253 12.40 20.29 -11.07
C LEU A 253 13.29 20.84 -9.95
N GLN A 254 12.80 21.78 -9.13
CA GLN A 254 13.53 22.25 -7.95
C GLN A 254 13.65 21.17 -6.88
N GLU A 255 12.61 20.36 -6.66
CA GLU A 255 12.64 19.21 -5.75
C GLU A 255 13.64 18.15 -6.21
N MET A 256 13.54 17.66 -7.46
CA MET A 256 14.51 16.70 -8.00
C MET A 256 15.95 17.23 -8.03
N ARG A 257 16.13 18.54 -8.23
CA ARG A 257 17.46 19.17 -8.15
C ARG A 257 17.99 19.17 -6.71
N GLY A 258 17.12 19.44 -5.73
CA GLY A 258 17.44 19.30 -4.32
C GLY A 258 17.87 17.88 -3.97
N ILE A 259 17.11 16.86 -4.43
CA ILE A 259 17.45 15.43 -4.22
C ILE A 259 18.85 15.14 -4.73
N ALA A 260 19.18 15.54 -5.97
CA ALA A 260 20.49 15.33 -6.54
C ALA A 260 21.61 16.00 -5.73
N ASP A 261 21.47 17.29 -5.40
CA ASP A 261 22.49 18.04 -4.66
C ASP A 261 22.68 17.48 -3.24
N GLY A 262 21.58 17.18 -2.53
CA GLY A 262 21.61 16.64 -1.17
C GLY A 262 22.24 15.25 -1.08
N ALA A 263 21.93 14.37 -2.03
CA ALA A 263 22.56 13.05 -2.14
C ALA A 263 24.05 13.17 -2.46
N ALA A 264 24.40 14.00 -3.45
CA ALA A 264 25.77 14.21 -3.89
C ALA A 264 26.67 14.86 -2.83
N ASP A 265 26.12 15.68 -1.93
CA ASP A 265 26.85 16.27 -0.79
C ASP A 265 26.91 15.35 0.43
N ALA A 266 25.95 14.43 0.58
CA ALA A 266 26.06 13.28 1.49
C ALA A 266 27.02 12.18 0.97
N GLY A 267 27.49 12.30 -0.27
CA GLY A 267 28.54 11.45 -0.85
C GLY A 267 28.10 10.53 -1.99
N ALA A 268 26.80 10.50 -2.32
CA ALA A 268 26.23 9.59 -3.31
C ALA A 268 26.81 9.78 -4.72
N LYS A 269 27.13 8.65 -5.36
CA LYS A 269 27.71 8.60 -6.70
C LYS A 269 26.97 7.61 -7.62
N TRP A 270 27.18 7.83 -8.91
CA TRP A 270 26.96 6.83 -9.95
C TRP A 270 28.22 6.77 -10.79
N ASP A 271 28.82 5.60 -11.00
CA ASP A 271 29.99 5.45 -11.89
C ASP A 271 31.09 6.49 -11.62
N ASP A 272 31.53 6.56 -10.35
CA ASP A 272 32.52 7.49 -9.77
C ASP A 272 32.21 9.00 -9.83
N ARG A 273 31.23 9.46 -10.60
CA ARG A 273 30.73 10.84 -10.57
C ARG A 273 29.65 11.04 -9.51
N LYS A 274 29.52 12.27 -9.02
CA LYS A 274 28.36 12.69 -8.19
C LYS A 274 27.04 12.42 -8.94
N VAL A 275 26.01 12.04 -8.20
CA VAL A 275 24.62 12.00 -8.69
C VAL A 275 24.19 13.40 -9.14
N ASP A 276 23.44 13.51 -10.23
CA ASP A 276 22.93 14.78 -10.76
C ASP A 276 21.41 14.75 -11.05
N LEU A 277 20.84 15.90 -11.43
CA LEU A 277 19.42 16.05 -11.73
C LEU A 277 18.92 15.05 -12.80
N VAL A 278 19.76 14.68 -13.77
CA VAL A 278 19.36 13.76 -14.85
C VAL A 278 19.28 12.32 -14.35
N ASP A 279 20.08 11.93 -13.34
CA ASP A 279 19.88 10.63 -12.66
C ASP A 279 18.52 10.58 -11.97
N ILE A 280 18.18 11.62 -11.21
CA ILE A 280 16.91 11.66 -10.47
C ILE A 280 15.72 11.69 -11.43
N VAL A 281 15.82 12.42 -12.55
CA VAL A 281 14.80 12.39 -13.61
C VAL A 281 14.70 11.01 -14.27
N ALA A 282 15.82 10.34 -14.55
CA ALA A 282 15.83 9.00 -15.13
C ALA A 282 15.22 7.96 -14.17
N ALA A 283 15.59 7.98 -12.90
CA ALA A 283 15.03 7.14 -11.84
C ALA A 283 13.52 7.35 -11.71
N ASN A 284 13.04 8.60 -11.73
CA ASN A 284 11.61 8.90 -11.62
C ASN A 284 10.78 8.56 -12.86
N THR A 285 11.43 8.27 -13.99
CA THR A 285 10.79 7.91 -15.28
C THR A 285 11.14 6.50 -15.74
N ILE A 286 11.76 5.67 -14.89
CA ILE A 286 12.24 4.34 -15.25
C ILE A 286 11.13 3.41 -15.76
N THR A 287 9.95 3.46 -15.14
CA THR A 287 8.77 2.70 -15.58
C THR A 287 8.27 3.18 -16.95
N GLU A 288 8.23 4.49 -17.18
CA GLU A 288 7.83 5.07 -18.48
C GLU A 288 8.84 4.74 -19.59
N LEU A 289 10.15 4.74 -19.28
CA LEU A 289 11.19 4.25 -20.19
C LEU A 289 10.95 2.78 -20.59
N GLY A 290 10.62 1.92 -19.62
CA GLY A 290 10.32 0.51 -19.86
C GLY A 290 9.11 0.30 -20.79
N GLU A 291 8.08 1.13 -20.67
CA GLU A 291 6.87 1.03 -21.50
C GLU A 291 7.01 1.57 -22.92
N LEU A 292 8.04 2.36 -23.25
CA LEU A 292 8.25 2.88 -24.61
C LEU A 292 8.20 1.76 -25.66
N ARG A 293 8.84 0.61 -25.39
CA ARG A 293 8.84 -0.54 -26.29
C ARG A 293 7.45 -1.15 -26.51
N SER A 294 6.61 -1.16 -25.46
CA SER A 294 5.22 -1.63 -25.51
C SER A 294 4.31 -0.63 -26.21
N ALA A 295 4.60 0.67 -26.09
CA ALA A 295 3.82 1.75 -26.67
C ALA A 295 4.07 1.92 -28.18
N MET A 296 5.30 1.73 -28.68
CA MET A 296 5.61 1.99 -30.10
C MET A 296 4.70 1.23 -31.09
N PRO A 297 4.37 -0.06 -30.91
CA PRO A 297 3.44 -0.77 -31.82
C PRO A 297 1.98 -0.31 -31.72
N MET A 298 1.62 0.49 -30.70
CA MET A 298 0.31 1.13 -30.54
C MET A 298 0.32 2.59 -30.97
N THR A 299 1.49 3.22 -31.17
CA THR A 299 1.61 4.60 -31.61
C THR A 299 1.44 4.70 -33.13
N PRO A 300 0.47 5.49 -33.65
CA PRO A 300 0.30 5.65 -35.09
C PRO A 300 1.55 6.20 -35.77
N THR A 301 1.87 5.62 -36.92
CA THR A 301 3.03 5.94 -37.75
C THR A 301 2.69 6.88 -38.92
N GLY A 302 1.40 7.06 -39.22
CA GLY A 302 0.91 7.74 -40.42
C GLY A 302 0.80 6.81 -41.64
N LEU A 303 1.02 5.50 -41.48
CA LEU A 303 0.92 4.47 -42.52
C LEU A 303 -0.29 3.54 -42.34
N GLU A 304 -1.07 3.77 -41.29
CA GLU A 304 -2.33 3.07 -41.02
C GLU A 304 -3.31 3.27 -42.20
N SER A 305 -4.24 2.33 -42.41
CA SER A 305 -5.20 2.35 -43.53
C SER A 305 -4.60 2.22 -44.95
N LEU A 306 -3.28 2.12 -45.12
CA LEU A 306 -2.64 1.82 -46.41
C LEU A 306 -2.63 0.32 -46.78
N HIS A 307 -3.14 -0.55 -45.90
CA HIS A 307 -3.20 -2.01 -46.08
C HIS A 307 -1.86 -2.68 -46.46
N LEU A 308 -0.74 -2.13 -45.99
CA LEU A 308 0.60 -2.68 -46.26
C LEU A 308 0.76 -4.04 -45.58
N GLU A 309 1.22 -5.05 -46.34
CA GLU A 309 1.45 -6.39 -45.81
C GLU A 309 2.57 -6.37 -44.76
N LYS A 310 2.25 -6.81 -43.52
CA LYS A 310 3.26 -6.97 -42.47
C LYS A 310 4.20 -8.14 -42.85
N PRO A 311 5.52 -7.91 -42.93
CA PRO A 311 6.46 -8.97 -43.30
C PRO A 311 6.49 -10.06 -42.23
N THR A 312 6.69 -11.31 -42.65
CA THR A 312 6.60 -12.49 -41.77
C THR A 312 7.53 -12.45 -40.55
N TYR A 313 8.68 -11.79 -40.66
CA TYR A 313 9.63 -11.59 -39.56
C TYR A 313 9.17 -10.58 -38.50
N SER A 314 8.10 -9.81 -38.71
CA SER A 314 7.64 -8.78 -37.76
C SER A 314 6.73 -9.33 -36.65
N GLN A 315 6.47 -10.64 -36.59
CA GLN A 315 5.60 -11.26 -35.57
C GLN A 315 6.33 -11.48 -34.24
N GLY A 316 6.70 -10.39 -33.57
CA GLY A 316 7.16 -10.42 -32.18
C GLY A 316 5.98 -10.60 -31.21
N LYS A 317 6.11 -11.51 -30.25
CA LYS A 317 5.22 -11.54 -29.08
C LYS A 317 5.58 -10.37 -28.15
N MET A 318 4.61 -9.53 -27.81
CA MET A 318 4.77 -8.59 -26.71
C MET A 318 4.71 -9.36 -25.37
N PRO A 319 5.59 -9.09 -24.40
CA PRO A 319 5.53 -9.74 -23.09
C PRO A 319 4.23 -9.41 -22.36
N LEU A 320 3.60 -10.44 -21.79
CA LEU A 320 2.56 -10.26 -20.78
C LEU A 320 3.25 -10.09 -19.42
N THR A 321 3.35 -8.84 -18.97
CA THR A 321 3.72 -8.51 -17.59
C THR A 321 2.55 -8.83 -16.66
N ALA A 322 2.73 -9.70 -15.67
CA ALA A 322 1.82 -9.77 -14.52
C ALA A 322 1.99 -8.50 -13.67
N ARG A 323 0.89 -7.94 -13.18
CA ARG A 323 0.85 -6.63 -12.51
C ARG A 323 -0.19 -6.62 -11.37
N CYS A 324 -0.32 -5.47 -10.70
CA CYS A 324 -0.98 -5.28 -9.40
C CYS A 324 -2.46 -5.73 -9.28
N SER A 325 -2.98 -5.75 -8.05
CA SER A 325 -4.41 -5.87 -7.79
C SER A 325 -4.86 -4.86 -6.74
N ALA A 326 -6.08 -4.34 -6.88
CA ALA A 326 -6.60 -3.28 -6.04
C ALA A 326 -8.12 -3.37 -5.91
N PHE A 327 -8.67 -2.76 -4.86
CA PHE A 327 -10.11 -2.49 -4.80
C PHE A 327 -10.41 -1.22 -4.00
N CYS A 328 -11.58 -0.64 -4.24
CA CYS A 328 -12.20 0.34 -3.36
C CYS A 328 -13.69 0.00 -3.18
N ALA A 329 -14.19 0.22 -1.97
CA ALA A 329 -15.56 -0.11 -1.59
C ALA A 329 -16.16 1.01 -0.72
N THR A 330 -17.48 1.21 -0.81
CA THR A 330 -18.24 2.16 0.01
C THR A 330 -19.71 1.76 0.13
N GLY A 331 -20.48 2.46 0.97
CA GLY A 331 -21.93 2.33 1.06
C GLY A 331 -22.38 0.89 1.32
N LYS A 332 -23.35 0.40 0.53
CA LYS A 332 -23.96 -0.94 0.70
C LYS A 332 -22.98 -2.11 0.60
N ALA A 333 -21.81 -1.94 -0.04
CA ALA A 333 -20.80 -2.99 -0.10
C ALA A 333 -20.07 -3.16 1.25
N THR A 334 -19.96 -2.08 2.02
CA THR A 334 -19.14 -1.98 3.24
C THR A 334 -19.93 -2.19 4.52
N ARG A 335 -19.24 -2.62 5.58
CA ARG A 335 -19.81 -2.96 6.90
C ARG A 335 -20.52 -1.78 7.58
N ASP A 336 -19.98 -0.58 7.45
CA ASP A 336 -20.43 0.64 8.14
C ASP A 336 -20.82 1.78 7.18
N GLY A 337 -20.87 1.49 5.87
CA GLY A 337 -21.16 2.45 4.81
C GLY A 337 -20.01 3.39 4.44
N ARG A 338 -18.83 3.25 5.07
CA ARG A 338 -17.67 4.11 4.85
C ARG A 338 -16.72 3.55 3.79
N MET A 339 -15.89 4.42 3.23
CA MET A 339 -14.88 4.02 2.27
C MET A 339 -13.82 3.09 2.89
N VAL A 340 -13.45 2.04 2.15
CA VAL A 340 -12.18 1.30 2.31
C VAL A 340 -11.53 1.13 0.93
N ILE A 341 -10.20 1.27 0.88
CA ILE A 341 -9.39 1.20 -0.34
C ILE A 341 -8.08 0.48 -0.03
N ALA A 342 -7.59 -0.30 -0.99
CA ALA A 342 -6.48 -1.22 -0.78
C ALA A 342 -5.79 -1.61 -2.09
N HIS A 343 -4.47 -1.87 -2.01
CA HIS A 343 -3.61 -2.23 -3.13
C HIS A 343 -2.56 -3.29 -2.75
N ILE A 344 -2.27 -4.23 -3.67
CA ILE A 344 -1.14 -5.17 -3.61
C ILE A 344 -0.27 -5.01 -4.86
N THR A 345 0.98 -4.57 -4.70
CA THR A 345 1.90 -4.41 -5.83
C THR A 345 2.43 -5.77 -6.29
N MET A 346 2.40 -5.99 -7.60
CA MET A 346 3.04 -7.16 -8.23
C MET A 346 3.97 -6.70 -9.35
N TRP A 347 5.27 -6.95 -9.21
CA TRP A 347 6.31 -6.38 -10.08
C TRP A 347 7.56 -7.29 -10.15
N PRO A 348 8.50 -7.12 -11.09
CA PRO A 348 9.77 -7.84 -11.07
C PRO A 348 10.53 -7.59 -9.75
N LEU A 349 10.81 -8.66 -9.02
CA LEU A 349 11.24 -8.56 -7.63
C LEU A 349 12.66 -7.96 -7.46
N THR A 350 13.47 -7.98 -8.53
CA THR A 350 14.77 -7.30 -8.60
C THR A 350 14.67 -5.81 -8.26
N LEU A 351 13.66 -5.07 -8.73
CA LEU A 351 13.46 -3.66 -8.32
C LEU A 351 12.65 -3.52 -7.02
N ALA A 352 11.78 -4.50 -6.73
CA ALA A 352 10.87 -4.45 -5.59
C ALA A 352 11.58 -4.18 -4.26
N GLU A 353 12.75 -4.81 -4.01
CA GLU A 353 13.51 -4.69 -2.76
C GLU A 353 13.81 -3.24 -2.31
N GLN A 354 13.77 -2.25 -3.23
CA GLN A 354 14.09 -0.85 -2.93
C GLN A 354 12.92 0.13 -3.09
N THR A 355 11.69 -0.34 -3.26
CA THR A 355 10.50 0.52 -3.20
C THR A 355 9.85 0.49 -1.81
N ASN A 356 10.68 0.29 -0.78
CA ASN A 356 10.30 0.20 0.63
C ASN A 356 10.35 1.55 1.36
N ILE A 357 10.33 2.68 0.65
CA ILE A 357 10.29 4.00 1.28
C ILE A 357 8.84 4.36 1.57
N MET A 358 8.52 4.67 2.83
CA MET A 358 7.27 5.31 3.20
C MET A 358 7.53 6.81 3.36
N LEU A 359 7.30 7.55 2.28
CA LEU A 359 7.67 8.96 2.14
C LEU A 359 6.51 9.86 2.57
N ASP A 360 6.75 10.65 3.61
CA ASP A 360 5.87 11.70 4.12
C ASP A 360 6.42 13.08 3.74
N VAL A 361 5.69 13.78 2.88
CA VAL A 361 6.05 15.10 2.37
C VAL A 361 5.09 16.13 2.96
N GLN A 362 5.62 17.09 3.73
CA GLN A 362 4.91 18.28 4.16
C GLN A 362 5.36 19.47 3.29
N PRO A 363 4.76 19.71 2.11
CA PRO A 363 5.18 20.78 1.24
C PRO A 363 4.79 22.14 1.82
N LYS A 364 5.45 23.20 1.34
CA LYS A 364 5.04 24.59 1.58
C LYS A 364 3.66 24.94 1.02
N SER A 365 3.26 24.27 -0.07
CA SER A 365 2.06 24.55 -0.84
C SER A 365 1.44 23.27 -1.37
N GLY A 366 0.10 23.19 -1.32
CA GLY A 366 -0.62 21.93 -1.48
C GLY A 366 -0.75 21.18 -0.16
N HIS A 367 -1.25 19.95 -0.25
CA HIS A 367 -1.50 19.04 0.85
C HIS A 367 -0.24 18.29 1.27
N ARG A 368 -0.16 17.91 2.56
CA ARG A 368 0.78 16.89 3.01
C ARG A 368 0.45 15.57 2.33
N VAL A 369 1.46 14.88 1.82
CA VAL A 369 1.34 13.61 1.08
C VAL A 369 2.06 12.51 1.84
N LEU A 370 1.44 11.35 1.99
CA LEU A 370 2.08 10.11 2.41
C LEU A 370 1.99 9.13 1.24
N MET A 371 3.09 8.51 0.86
CA MET A 371 3.11 7.56 -0.25
C MET A 371 4.18 6.49 -0.05
N GLN A 372 3.94 5.29 -0.58
CA GLN A 372 5.06 4.40 -0.87
C GLN A 372 5.88 5.03 -1.99
N SER A 373 7.20 4.91 -1.94
CA SER A 373 8.13 5.43 -2.94
C SER A 373 9.44 4.63 -2.94
N TYR A 374 10.44 5.12 -3.66
CA TYR A 374 11.79 4.61 -3.77
C TYR A 374 12.81 5.73 -3.47
N PRO A 375 14.10 5.40 -3.22
CA PRO A 375 15.14 6.39 -3.00
C PRO A 375 15.24 7.40 -4.15
N GLY A 376 15.06 8.69 -3.82
CA GLY A 376 15.02 9.79 -4.79
C GLY A 376 13.69 9.95 -5.54
N GLY A 377 12.65 9.21 -5.16
CA GLY A 377 11.33 9.28 -5.77
C GLY A 377 10.53 10.55 -5.40
N ILE A 378 9.97 11.21 -6.40
CA ILE A 378 8.95 12.28 -6.22
C ILE A 378 7.52 11.76 -6.32
N GLN A 379 7.35 10.49 -6.72
CA GLN A 379 6.08 9.78 -6.91
C GLN A 379 6.16 8.37 -6.31
N SER A 380 5.12 7.56 -6.47
CA SER A 380 5.12 6.20 -5.94
C SER A 380 5.78 5.19 -6.87
N GLY A 381 5.36 5.13 -8.15
CA GLY A 381 5.85 4.16 -9.14
C GLY A 381 5.56 2.68 -8.85
N THR A 382 5.02 2.35 -7.67
CA THR A 382 4.45 1.04 -7.29
C THR A 382 3.02 1.12 -6.75
N ASP A 383 2.54 2.34 -6.55
CA ASP A 383 1.15 2.78 -6.66
C ASP A 383 0.31 2.84 -5.37
N TRP A 384 0.80 3.62 -4.40
CA TRP A 384 -0.02 4.11 -3.29
C TRP A 384 0.32 5.54 -2.86
N TYR A 385 -0.71 6.38 -2.80
CA TYR A 385 -0.62 7.77 -2.35
C TYR A 385 -1.83 8.14 -1.49
N GLN A 386 -1.64 9.00 -0.49
CA GLN A 386 -2.72 9.63 0.28
C GLN A 386 -2.36 11.06 0.71
N ASN A 387 -3.34 11.89 1.05
CA ASN A 387 -3.09 13.25 1.53
C ASN A 387 -3.92 13.66 2.77
N ASP A 388 -3.55 14.80 3.38
CA ASP A 388 -4.11 15.28 4.65
C ASP A 388 -5.61 15.62 4.63
N VAL A 389 -6.19 15.82 3.44
CA VAL A 389 -7.65 15.99 3.25
C VAL A 389 -8.38 14.66 3.08
N GLY A 390 -7.67 13.52 3.10
CA GLY A 390 -8.25 12.18 3.08
C GLY A 390 -8.53 11.63 1.68
N VAL A 391 -7.91 12.18 0.64
CA VAL A 391 -7.87 11.54 -0.68
C VAL A 391 -6.86 10.40 -0.64
N VAL A 392 -7.22 9.26 -1.23
CA VAL A 392 -6.32 8.12 -1.48
C VAL A 392 -6.33 7.80 -2.96
N LEU A 393 -5.16 7.52 -3.53
CA LEU A 393 -4.95 7.21 -4.94
C LEU A 393 -4.07 5.96 -5.08
N THR A 394 -4.48 5.05 -5.95
CA THR A 394 -3.76 3.83 -6.32
C THR A 394 -4.15 3.47 -7.76
N GLU A 395 -3.46 2.53 -8.40
CA GLU A 395 -3.86 2.02 -9.71
C GLU A 395 -3.74 0.50 -9.84
N THR A 396 -4.12 -0.01 -11.00
CA THR A 396 -3.45 -1.18 -11.57
C THR A 396 -3.19 -0.91 -13.05
N THR A 397 -1.96 -1.14 -13.52
CA THR A 397 -1.60 -0.78 -14.90
C THR A 397 -2.36 -1.66 -15.89
N ILE A 398 -3.09 -1.07 -16.82
CA ILE A 398 -3.76 -1.80 -17.91
C ILE A 398 -2.79 -2.00 -19.09
N ARG A 399 -3.26 -2.56 -20.20
CA ARG A 399 -2.41 -2.74 -21.38
C ARG A 399 -1.98 -1.37 -21.92
N GLN A 400 -0.71 -1.26 -22.29
CA GLN A 400 -0.10 -0.02 -22.76
C GLN A 400 -0.80 0.52 -24.04
N SER A 401 -1.17 1.80 -23.99
CA SER A 401 -1.79 2.59 -25.08
C SER A 401 -0.72 3.38 -25.89
N PRO A 402 -1.08 4.17 -26.92
CA PRO A 402 -0.15 4.95 -27.74
C PRO A 402 0.73 5.92 -26.95
N PHE A 403 1.92 6.26 -27.45
CA PHE A 403 2.74 7.33 -26.84
C PHE A 403 2.45 8.70 -27.46
N ASN A 404 2.05 9.67 -26.62
CA ASN A 404 2.03 11.08 -26.97
C ASN A 404 3.31 11.77 -26.48
N ILE A 405 4.27 11.96 -27.40
CA ILE A 405 5.58 12.59 -27.13
C ILE A 405 5.52 14.04 -26.61
N THR A 406 4.37 14.71 -26.75
CA THR A 406 4.17 16.09 -26.25
C THR A 406 3.44 16.14 -24.90
N GLY A 407 3.07 14.98 -24.35
CA GLY A 407 2.42 14.86 -23.06
C GLY A 407 3.37 15.00 -21.87
N LEU A 408 2.79 15.03 -20.67
CA LEU A 408 3.51 15.15 -19.40
C LEU A 408 3.73 13.76 -18.76
N PRO A 409 4.89 13.50 -18.16
CA PRO A 409 5.18 12.23 -17.46
C PRO A 409 4.14 11.84 -16.41
N VAL A 410 3.88 10.54 -16.23
CA VAL A 410 2.99 10.05 -15.16
C VAL A 410 3.53 10.44 -13.78
N ALA A 411 4.85 10.43 -13.61
CA ALA A 411 5.53 10.87 -12.39
C ALA A 411 5.16 12.30 -11.98
N PHE A 412 5.01 13.20 -12.96
CA PHE A 412 4.56 14.56 -12.73
C PHE A 412 3.06 14.60 -12.41
N ARG A 413 2.24 13.99 -13.26
CA ARG A 413 0.77 14.02 -13.17
C ARG A 413 0.26 13.43 -11.85
N ALA A 414 0.76 12.26 -11.44
CA ALA A 414 0.40 11.61 -10.18
C ALA A 414 0.82 12.44 -8.96
N ARG A 415 2.04 13.02 -8.97
CA ARG A 415 2.49 13.88 -7.87
C ARG A 415 1.67 15.16 -7.75
N LYS A 416 1.32 15.83 -8.85
CA LYS A 416 0.40 16.98 -8.79
C LYS A 416 -1.01 16.56 -8.35
N ALA A 417 -1.50 15.41 -8.82
CA ALA A 417 -2.82 14.90 -8.45
C ALA A 417 -2.98 14.67 -6.95
N ILE A 418 -2.01 14.08 -6.26
CA ILE A 418 -2.13 13.88 -4.80
C ILE A 418 -1.75 15.14 -3.99
N GLN A 419 -0.76 15.92 -4.41
CA GLN A 419 -0.34 17.12 -3.67
C GLN A 419 -1.35 18.28 -3.80
N TYR A 420 -2.14 18.34 -4.88
CA TYR A 420 -3.07 19.44 -5.15
C TYR A 420 -4.53 19.01 -5.38
N GLY A 421 -4.83 17.71 -5.35
CA GLY A 421 -6.19 17.18 -5.45
C GLY A 421 -6.85 17.04 -4.08
N ASP A 422 -7.92 17.81 -3.87
CA ASP A 422 -8.75 17.82 -2.65
C ASP A 422 -10.03 16.98 -2.77
N ASN A 423 -10.29 16.41 -3.96
CA ASN A 423 -11.43 15.55 -4.29
C ASN A 423 -11.15 14.76 -5.58
N ILE A 424 -12.04 13.81 -5.92
CA ILE A 424 -11.94 12.98 -7.14
C ILE A 424 -11.86 13.82 -8.43
N ASP A 425 -12.60 14.92 -8.56
CA ASP A 425 -12.59 15.74 -9.78
C ASP A 425 -11.22 16.39 -10.01
N LYS A 426 -10.57 16.91 -8.96
CA LYS A 426 -9.21 17.46 -9.06
C LYS A 426 -8.15 16.40 -9.31
N VAL A 427 -8.26 15.22 -8.70
CA VAL A 427 -7.36 14.10 -9.00
C VAL A 427 -7.44 13.72 -10.49
N VAL A 428 -8.66 13.57 -11.03
CA VAL A 428 -8.89 13.26 -12.44
C VAL A 428 -8.37 14.36 -13.37
N GLU A 429 -8.59 15.63 -13.03
CA GLU A 429 -8.06 16.79 -13.78
C GLU A 429 -6.54 16.73 -13.90
N TYR A 430 -5.81 16.53 -12.80
CA TYR A 430 -4.35 16.46 -12.82
C TYR A 430 -3.81 15.20 -13.51
N LEU A 431 -4.45 14.04 -13.33
CA LEU A 431 -4.05 12.80 -13.99
C LEU A 431 -4.26 12.85 -15.51
N GLY A 432 -5.38 13.41 -15.97
CA GLY A 432 -5.71 13.53 -17.40
C GLY A 432 -4.98 14.68 -18.12
N THR A 433 -4.47 15.68 -17.39
CA THR A 433 -3.85 16.88 -17.98
C THR A 433 -2.65 16.52 -18.86
N LYS A 434 -2.81 16.71 -20.17
CA LYS A 434 -1.79 16.42 -21.20
C LYS A 434 -1.18 15.03 -21.03
N ASN A 435 -1.99 13.98 -20.90
CA ASN A 435 -1.48 12.61 -20.78
C ASN A 435 -0.47 12.26 -21.90
N ASN A 436 0.68 11.66 -21.53
CA ASN A 436 1.65 11.10 -22.47
C ASN A 436 1.35 9.63 -22.84
N GLY A 437 0.50 8.96 -22.07
CA GLY A 437 0.04 7.59 -22.34
C GLY A 437 0.92 6.47 -21.79
N LEU A 438 2.19 6.74 -21.49
CA LEU A 438 3.10 5.75 -20.88
C LEU A 438 2.68 5.43 -19.45
N TYR A 439 2.81 4.16 -19.06
CA TYR A 439 2.22 3.63 -17.82
C TYR A 439 0.70 3.87 -17.82
N THR A 440 0.02 3.20 -18.74
CA THR A 440 -1.43 3.30 -18.98
C THR A 440 -2.21 2.60 -17.87
N ASN A 441 -2.95 3.34 -17.04
CA ASN A 441 -3.39 2.83 -15.74
C ASN A 441 -4.91 2.92 -15.54
N GLU A 442 -5.47 1.94 -14.82
CA GLU A 442 -6.80 2.00 -14.20
C GLU A 442 -6.63 2.48 -12.75
N TRP A 443 -6.93 3.75 -12.49
CA TRP A 443 -6.74 4.38 -11.18
C TRP A 443 -7.96 4.17 -10.29
N LEU A 444 -7.77 3.65 -9.08
CA LEU A 444 -8.79 3.68 -8.04
C LEU A 444 -8.55 4.88 -7.13
N ILE A 445 -9.62 5.66 -6.92
CA ILE A 445 -9.59 6.90 -6.16
C ILE A 445 -10.59 6.78 -5.02
N GLY A 446 -10.16 7.15 -3.82
CA GLY A 446 -10.99 7.24 -2.64
C GLY A 446 -11.04 8.66 -2.10
N ASP A 447 -12.24 9.18 -1.82
CA ASP A 447 -12.47 10.42 -1.07
C ASP A 447 -13.07 10.05 0.28
N ALA A 448 -12.23 10.07 1.32
CA ALA A 448 -12.66 9.76 2.67
C ALA A 448 -13.60 10.80 3.27
N GLN A 449 -13.65 12.06 2.78
CA GLN A 449 -14.55 13.08 3.32
C GLN A 449 -16.00 12.74 3.00
N ASN A 450 -16.24 12.42 1.74
CA ASN A 450 -17.56 12.15 1.16
C ASN A 450 -17.93 10.66 1.15
N ASP A 451 -17.00 9.77 1.53
CA ASP A 451 -17.07 8.32 1.32
C ASP A 451 -17.33 7.96 -0.16
N GLU A 452 -16.83 8.80 -1.08
CA GLU A 452 -16.92 8.57 -2.51
C GLU A 452 -15.76 7.69 -2.98
N ILE A 453 -16.03 6.80 -3.93
CA ILE A 453 -15.01 6.04 -4.64
C ILE A 453 -15.19 6.21 -6.14
N ALA A 454 -14.09 6.13 -6.88
CA ALA A 454 -14.08 6.17 -8.33
C ALA A 454 -13.06 5.19 -8.92
N MET A 455 -13.32 4.81 -10.17
CA MET A 455 -12.41 4.04 -11.01
C MET A 455 -12.21 4.83 -12.31
N TYR A 456 -10.97 5.23 -12.59
CA TYR A 456 -10.60 6.09 -13.70
C TYR A 456 -9.63 5.35 -14.63
N GLU A 457 -10.15 4.81 -15.72
CA GLU A 457 -9.37 4.22 -16.79
C GLU A 457 -8.80 5.33 -17.67
N LEU A 458 -7.47 5.41 -17.75
CA LEU A 458 -6.75 6.48 -18.42
C LEU A 458 -5.89 5.91 -19.56
N GLY A 459 -6.51 5.78 -20.74
CA GLY A 459 -5.81 5.66 -22.02
C GLY A 459 -5.11 6.96 -22.43
N THR A 460 -4.44 6.99 -23.57
CA THR A 460 -3.70 8.18 -24.02
C THR A 460 -4.65 9.29 -24.49
N TYR A 461 -5.75 8.90 -25.13
CA TYR A 461 -6.72 9.81 -25.76
C TYR A 461 -8.16 9.56 -25.34
N LYS A 462 -8.44 8.38 -24.75
CA LYS A 462 -9.74 7.91 -24.28
C LYS A 462 -9.66 7.61 -22.80
N THR A 463 -10.73 7.93 -22.08
CA THR A 463 -10.79 7.75 -20.63
C THR A 463 -12.21 7.43 -20.18
N ARG A 464 -12.37 6.60 -19.15
CA ARG A 464 -13.66 6.35 -18.51
C ARG A 464 -13.56 6.54 -17.00
N LEU A 465 -14.45 7.37 -16.46
CA LEU A 465 -14.55 7.61 -15.02
C LEU A 465 -15.88 7.05 -14.49
N TYR A 466 -15.81 5.98 -13.72
CA TYR A 466 -16.93 5.43 -12.94
C TYR A 466 -16.93 6.08 -11.54
N ARG A 467 -18.09 6.42 -10.98
CA ARG A 467 -18.22 7.08 -9.66
C ARG A 467 -19.38 6.56 -8.83
N SER A 468 -19.13 6.34 -7.53
CA SER A 468 -20.17 5.94 -6.59
C SER A 468 -21.25 7.01 -6.41
N SER A 469 -20.88 8.30 -6.40
CA SER A 469 -21.83 9.43 -6.31
C SER A 469 -22.85 9.48 -7.45
N LYS A 470 -22.55 8.82 -8.58
CA LYS A 470 -23.41 8.75 -9.77
C LYS A 470 -24.15 7.41 -9.89
N ASN A 471 -23.97 6.49 -8.94
CA ASN A 471 -24.42 5.09 -9.01
C ASN A 471 -23.95 4.37 -10.29
N ASP A 472 -22.74 4.70 -10.76
CA ASP A 472 -22.19 4.25 -12.04
C ASP A 472 -21.32 3.01 -11.83
N TRP A 473 -21.94 1.84 -11.76
CA TRP A 473 -21.30 0.58 -11.36
C TRP A 473 -20.97 -0.31 -12.56
N PHE A 474 -19.73 -0.79 -12.61
CA PHE A 474 -19.33 -1.84 -13.55
C PHE A 474 -19.65 -3.24 -13.00
N GLY A 475 -19.83 -4.24 -13.88
CA GLY A 475 -19.89 -5.65 -13.48
C GLY A 475 -21.01 -6.09 -12.52
N GLY A 476 -21.98 -5.22 -12.19
CA GLY A 476 -23.03 -5.49 -11.21
C GLY A 476 -22.60 -5.29 -9.74
N THR A 477 -21.43 -4.70 -9.47
CA THR A 477 -20.86 -4.57 -8.13
C THR A 477 -21.21 -3.23 -7.46
N GLU A 478 -22.48 -3.04 -7.09
CA GLU A 478 -22.94 -1.83 -6.39
C GLU A 478 -22.11 -1.57 -5.11
N GLY A 479 -21.45 -0.40 -5.05
CA GLY A 479 -20.61 -0.02 -3.92
C GLY A 479 -19.16 -0.49 -4.01
N PHE A 480 -18.72 -1.10 -5.12
CA PHE A 480 -17.40 -1.74 -5.21
C PHE A 480 -16.78 -1.62 -6.62
N TYR A 481 -15.51 -1.25 -6.69
CA TYR A 481 -14.68 -1.31 -7.90
C TYR A 481 -13.41 -2.12 -7.63
N TRP A 482 -12.89 -2.80 -8.66
CA TRP A 482 -11.64 -3.55 -8.59
C TRP A 482 -10.70 -3.20 -9.75
N GLY A 483 -9.40 -3.23 -9.46
CA GLY A 483 -8.33 -3.17 -10.43
C GLY A 483 -7.55 -4.48 -10.46
N ASP A 484 -7.26 -4.96 -11.66
CA ASP A 484 -6.49 -6.19 -11.91
C ASP A 484 -5.92 -6.25 -13.34
N ASN A 485 -5.54 -5.08 -13.88
CA ASN A 485 -4.87 -4.90 -15.17
C ASN A 485 -5.72 -5.26 -16.41
N ASN A 486 -7.02 -5.51 -16.24
CA ASN A 486 -7.95 -5.73 -17.32
C ASN A 486 -8.86 -4.50 -17.48
N ALA A 487 -8.65 -3.70 -18.52
CA ALA A 487 -9.46 -2.52 -18.79
C ALA A 487 -10.94 -2.91 -19.03
N LYS A 488 -11.89 -2.14 -18.51
CA LYS A 488 -13.34 -2.42 -18.58
C LYS A 488 -14.00 -1.70 -19.75
N ASP A 489 -13.60 -0.45 -20.00
CA ASP A 489 -14.18 0.42 -21.04
C ASP A 489 -13.72 0.06 -22.47
N LEU A 490 -14.65 0.14 -23.42
CA LEU A 490 -14.38 -0.22 -24.82
C LEU A 490 -13.54 0.83 -25.56
N ASP A 491 -13.76 2.12 -25.30
CA ASP A 491 -13.04 3.21 -25.98
C ASP A 491 -11.55 3.21 -25.56
N VAL A 492 -11.27 2.95 -24.28
CA VAL A 492 -9.89 2.75 -23.78
C VAL A 492 -9.25 1.51 -24.44
N ARG A 493 -9.98 0.40 -24.56
CA ARG A 493 -9.47 -0.84 -25.20
C ARG A 493 -9.26 -0.71 -26.70
N LEU A 494 -9.96 0.20 -27.37
CA LEU A 494 -9.77 0.49 -28.79
C LEU A 494 -8.42 1.18 -29.08
N GLU A 495 -7.82 1.88 -28.11
CA GLU A 495 -6.46 2.42 -28.25
C GLU A 495 -5.37 1.34 -28.42
N TYR A 496 -5.69 0.07 -28.17
CA TYR A 496 -4.79 -1.06 -28.44
C TYR A 496 -4.75 -1.50 -29.91
N GLN A 497 -5.47 -0.79 -30.80
CA GLN A 497 -5.56 -1.03 -32.23
C GLN A 497 -5.35 0.29 -33.00
N PRO A 498 -4.10 0.64 -33.38
CA PRO A 498 -3.82 1.93 -34.01
C PRO A 498 -4.40 2.09 -35.42
N ASP A 499 -4.66 0.99 -36.14
CA ASP A 499 -5.24 1.03 -37.48
C ASP A 499 -6.75 0.71 -37.43
N PRO A 500 -7.65 1.70 -37.64
CA PRO A 500 -9.09 1.48 -37.65
C PRO A 500 -9.58 0.66 -38.85
N LEU A 501 -8.76 0.48 -39.90
CA LEU A 501 -9.02 -0.41 -41.04
C LEU A 501 -8.15 -1.68 -40.99
N GLY A 502 -7.53 -1.97 -39.84
CA GLY A 502 -6.74 -3.15 -39.61
C GLY A 502 -7.55 -4.46 -39.60
N ALA A 503 -6.86 -5.58 -39.43
CA ALA A 503 -7.51 -6.89 -39.32
C ALA A 503 -8.45 -6.92 -38.08
N PRO A 504 -9.63 -7.56 -38.17
CA PRO A 504 -10.58 -7.63 -37.06
C PRO A 504 -9.95 -8.21 -35.78
N ALA A 505 -10.13 -7.51 -34.66
CA ALA A 505 -9.64 -7.92 -33.35
C ALA A 505 -10.77 -8.01 -32.33
N HIS A 506 -10.76 -9.05 -31.49
CA HIS A 506 -11.69 -9.16 -30.38
C HIS A 506 -11.20 -8.30 -29.21
N VAL A 507 -11.65 -7.04 -29.17
CA VAL A 507 -11.31 -6.04 -28.16
C VAL A 507 -12.32 -5.81 -27.01
N PRO A 508 -13.55 -6.36 -26.95
CA PRO A 508 -14.42 -6.21 -25.78
C PRO A 508 -13.78 -6.64 -24.45
N TYR A 509 -14.33 -6.17 -23.34
CA TYR A 509 -14.00 -6.70 -22.02
C TYR A 509 -14.44 -8.18 -21.92
N VAL A 510 -13.55 -9.00 -21.38
CA VAL A 510 -13.79 -10.40 -21.01
C VAL A 510 -13.17 -10.58 -19.63
N PRO A 511 -13.89 -11.08 -18.62
CA PRO A 511 -13.35 -11.27 -17.29
C PRO A 511 -12.24 -12.33 -17.28
N ALA A 512 -11.10 -12.00 -16.70
CA ALA A 512 -10.01 -12.93 -16.39
C ALA A 512 -10.24 -13.63 -15.04
N GLU A 513 -9.34 -14.53 -14.65
CA GLU A 513 -9.45 -15.28 -13.39
C GLU A 513 -9.47 -14.37 -12.15
N ARG A 514 -8.79 -13.21 -12.19
CA ARG A 514 -8.84 -12.21 -11.12
C ARG A 514 -10.15 -11.44 -11.08
N ASP A 515 -10.71 -11.03 -12.23
CA ASP A 515 -12.03 -10.37 -12.29
C ASP A 515 -13.10 -11.27 -11.67
N LEU A 516 -13.10 -12.56 -12.05
CA LEU A 516 -14.01 -13.56 -11.49
C LEU A 516 -13.78 -13.77 -9.99
N THR A 517 -12.53 -13.72 -9.52
CA THR A 517 -12.22 -13.85 -8.09
C THR A 517 -12.70 -12.63 -7.30
N TRP A 518 -12.50 -11.42 -7.81
CA TRP A 518 -13.03 -10.20 -7.22
C TRP A 518 -14.56 -10.20 -7.14
N GLN A 519 -15.25 -10.59 -8.23
CA GLN A 519 -16.71 -10.71 -8.26
C GLN A 519 -17.21 -11.76 -7.26
N ASN A 520 -16.60 -12.94 -7.20
CA ASN A 520 -16.95 -13.98 -6.22
C ASN A 520 -16.73 -13.53 -4.76
N LEU A 521 -15.68 -12.75 -4.48
CA LEU A 521 -15.44 -12.17 -3.16
C LEU A 521 -16.47 -11.09 -2.84
N TYR A 522 -16.77 -10.18 -3.77
CA TYR A 522 -17.83 -9.18 -3.59
C TYR A 522 -19.18 -9.83 -3.29
N GLU A 523 -19.61 -10.83 -4.07
CA GLU A 523 -20.88 -11.55 -3.87
C GLU A 523 -20.98 -12.18 -2.47
N LYS A 524 -19.87 -12.69 -1.94
CA LYS A 524 -19.79 -13.33 -0.63
C LYS A 524 -19.74 -12.33 0.54
N TYR A 525 -19.16 -11.14 0.34
CA TYR A 525 -18.83 -10.19 1.41
C TYR A 525 -19.54 -8.83 1.32
N ARG A 526 -20.34 -8.54 0.29
CA ARG A 526 -21.13 -7.29 0.22
C ARG A 526 -21.97 -7.07 1.49
N GLY A 527 -21.99 -5.83 1.98
CA GLY A 527 -22.54 -5.44 3.28
C GLY A 527 -21.65 -5.78 4.48
N LYS A 528 -20.44 -6.32 4.24
CA LYS A 528 -19.47 -6.74 5.27
C LYS A 528 -18.03 -6.39 4.92
N ILE A 529 -17.79 -5.67 3.81
CA ILE A 529 -16.43 -5.29 3.40
C ILE A 529 -15.89 -4.24 4.38
N ASP A 530 -14.68 -4.47 4.86
CA ASP A 530 -13.90 -3.66 5.79
C ASP A 530 -12.39 -3.94 5.60
N GLU A 531 -11.53 -3.49 6.50
CA GLU A 531 -10.09 -3.77 6.46
C GLU A 531 -9.74 -5.28 6.49
N GLN A 532 -10.55 -6.12 7.15
CA GLN A 532 -10.32 -7.57 7.21
C GLN A 532 -10.58 -8.25 5.86
N PHE A 533 -11.53 -7.72 5.07
CA PHE A 533 -11.73 -8.16 3.69
C PHE A 533 -10.47 -7.90 2.83
N ALA A 534 -9.78 -6.77 3.02
CA ALA A 534 -8.55 -6.48 2.28
C ALA A 534 -7.43 -7.49 2.59
N TYR A 535 -7.19 -7.80 3.86
CA TYR A 535 -6.21 -8.81 4.26
C TYR A 535 -6.58 -10.21 3.74
N LEU A 536 -7.87 -10.54 3.62
CA LEU A 536 -8.33 -11.77 2.99
C LEU A 536 -8.06 -11.78 1.49
N ALA A 537 -8.40 -10.71 0.77
CA ALA A 537 -8.21 -10.61 -0.67
C ALA A 537 -6.72 -10.77 -1.03
N PHE A 538 -5.83 -10.04 -0.37
CA PHE A 538 -4.40 -10.01 -0.68
C PHE A 538 -3.58 -11.22 -0.17
N ARG A 539 -4.24 -12.19 0.47
CA ARG A 539 -3.68 -13.55 0.68
C ARG A 539 -4.38 -14.64 -0.15
N THR A 540 -5.36 -14.27 -0.97
CA THR A 540 -6.15 -15.20 -1.80
C THR A 540 -5.65 -15.20 -3.24
N ALA A 541 -5.11 -16.32 -3.72
CA ALA A 541 -4.77 -16.47 -5.14
C ALA A 541 -6.04 -16.48 -6.01
N PRO A 542 -6.04 -15.92 -7.24
CA PRO A 542 -4.90 -15.29 -7.94
C PRO A 542 -4.71 -13.79 -7.65
N LEU A 543 -5.42 -13.19 -6.67
CA LEU A 543 -5.23 -11.78 -6.26
C LEU A 543 -3.91 -11.53 -5.51
N VAL A 544 -3.16 -12.60 -5.20
CA VAL A 544 -1.74 -12.57 -4.82
C VAL A 544 -0.99 -13.60 -5.64
N THR A 545 0.22 -13.25 -6.10
CA THR A 545 1.04 -14.07 -6.99
C THR A 545 2.47 -14.22 -6.46
N ALA A 546 3.32 -14.94 -7.20
CA ALA A 546 4.73 -15.11 -6.85
C ALA A 546 5.54 -13.80 -6.90
N SER A 547 5.09 -12.82 -7.69
CA SER A 547 5.71 -11.49 -7.86
C SER A 547 5.07 -10.38 -7.01
N ALA A 548 4.18 -10.74 -6.08
CA ALA A 548 3.72 -9.78 -5.06
C ALA A 548 4.89 -9.38 -4.14
N MET A 549 4.90 -8.12 -3.70
CA MET A 549 6.03 -7.54 -2.97
C MET A 549 5.66 -6.65 -1.77
N ASP A 550 4.43 -6.15 -1.70
CA ASP A 550 3.89 -5.37 -0.58
C ASP A 550 2.35 -5.45 -0.58
N ALA A 551 1.70 -4.93 0.45
CA ALA A 551 0.31 -4.47 0.34
C ALA A 551 0.00 -3.30 1.26
N LYS A 552 -0.99 -2.49 0.87
CA LYS A 552 -1.44 -1.27 1.55
C LYS A 552 -2.97 -1.25 1.70
N VAL A 553 -3.48 -0.82 2.85
CA VAL A 553 -4.92 -0.76 3.18
C VAL A 553 -5.23 0.51 4.00
N ALA A 554 -6.29 1.24 3.63
CA ALA A 554 -6.83 2.34 4.42
C ALA A 554 -8.36 2.37 4.42
N THR A 555 -8.95 2.65 5.58
CA THR A 555 -10.35 3.06 5.73
C THR A 555 -10.47 4.58 5.65
N ALA A 556 -11.70 5.10 5.48
CA ALA A 556 -11.97 6.54 5.49
C ALA A 556 -11.41 7.25 6.74
N LEU A 557 -11.50 6.61 7.90
CA LEU A 557 -10.96 7.17 9.14
C LEU A 557 -9.44 7.18 9.17
N MET A 558 -8.79 6.14 8.63
CA MET A 558 -7.33 6.08 8.53
C MET A 558 -6.80 7.14 7.57
N ALA A 559 -7.39 7.27 6.38
CA ALA A 559 -7.02 8.28 5.38
C ALA A 559 -7.09 9.70 5.96
N LYS A 560 -8.19 10.05 6.63
CA LYS A 560 -8.39 11.34 7.34
C LYS A 560 -7.36 11.64 8.46
N ASN A 561 -6.58 10.65 8.90
CA ASN A 561 -5.58 10.80 9.96
C ASN A 561 -4.15 10.52 9.47
N MET A 562 -3.92 10.47 8.15
CA MET A 562 -2.63 10.11 7.55
C MET A 562 -2.10 8.74 8.01
N MET A 563 -3.00 7.76 8.11
CA MET A 563 -2.69 6.39 8.51
C MET A 563 -2.91 5.42 7.35
N VAL A 564 -2.11 4.35 7.32
CA VAL A 564 -2.19 3.23 6.38
C VAL A 564 -1.68 1.96 7.09
N TRP A 565 -2.32 0.82 6.84
CA TRP A 565 -1.74 -0.49 7.13
C TRP A 565 -0.88 -0.89 5.94
N ALA A 566 0.41 -1.12 6.16
CA ALA A 566 1.35 -1.48 5.11
C ALA A 566 2.21 -2.68 5.54
N THR A 567 2.38 -3.64 4.64
CA THR A 567 3.33 -4.75 4.78
C THR A 567 4.31 -4.73 3.61
N PHE A 568 5.58 -4.98 3.89
CA PHE A 568 6.61 -5.17 2.87
C PHE A 568 7.05 -6.64 2.88
N GLY A 569 7.23 -7.22 1.70
CA GLY A 569 7.15 -8.67 1.51
C GLY A 569 5.72 -9.13 1.16
N LYS A 570 5.54 -10.44 0.95
CA LYS A 570 4.24 -10.97 0.49
C LYS A 570 3.22 -11.02 1.63
N PRO A 571 1.98 -10.49 1.45
CA PRO A 571 0.93 -10.55 2.48
C PRO A 571 0.45 -11.97 2.84
N ASN A 572 0.91 -12.99 2.12
CA ASN A 572 0.69 -14.40 2.44
C ASN A 572 1.91 -15.05 3.12
N GLN A 573 2.78 -14.26 3.75
CA GLN A 573 3.96 -14.68 4.53
C GLN A 573 4.95 -15.59 3.78
N ARG A 574 4.84 -15.73 2.46
CA ARG A 574 5.82 -16.45 1.65
C ARG A 574 7.00 -15.54 1.36
N GLU A 575 8.19 -16.05 1.58
CA GLU A 575 9.40 -15.39 1.09
C GLU A 575 9.47 -15.38 -0.46
N TRP A 576 10.36 -14.55 -0.97
CA TRP A 576 11.04 -14.79 -2.23
C TRP A 576 12.53 -14.89 -1.94
N VAL A 577 13.10 -16.05 -2.23
CA VAL A 577 14.55 -16.27 -2.23
C VAL A 577 15.02 -16.15 -3.68
N PRO A 578 15.98 -15.25 -4.00
CA PRO A 578 16.48 -15.08 -5.35
C PRO A 578 17.20 -16.35 -5.83
N ALA A 579 16.81 -16.85 -7.00
CA ALA A 579 17.49 -17.94 -7.65
C ALA A 579 18.77 -17.47 -8.36
N GLU A 580 19.56 -18.41 -8.88
CA GLU A 580 20.81 -18.13 -9.57
C GLU A 580 20.66 -17.38 -10.91
N TRP A 581 19.43 -17.17 -11.39
CA TRP A 581 19.14 -16.29 -12.53
C TRP A 581 18.81 -14.87 -12.05
N ASP A 582 18.03 -14.69 -10.98
CA ASP A 582 17.78 -13.38 -10.35
C ASP A 582 19.11 -12.69 -9.96
N LYS A 583 20.07 -13.46 -9.42
CA LYS A 583 21.40 -12.96 -9.06
C LYS A 583 22.30 -12.63 -10.25
N LYS A 584 21.98 -13.12 -11.46
CA LYS A 584 22.66 -12.74 -12.70
C LYS A 584 22.07 -11.47 -13.30
N GLU A 585 20.78 -11.21 -13.08
CA GLU A 585 20.18 -9.92 -13.41
C GLU A 585 20.71 -8.82 -12.50
N TYR A 586 20.75 -9.07 -11.18
CA TYR A 586 21.38 -8.16 -10.21
C TYR A 586 21.98 -8.93 -9.03
N ALA A 587 23.30 -8.85 -8.89
CA ALA A 587 24.05 -9.59 -7.86
C ALA A 587 23.70 -9.18 -6.42
N GLY A 588 23.14 -7.98 -6.22
CA GLY A 588 22.69 -7.47 -4.94
C GLY A 588 21.27 -7.88 -4.53
N ASN A 589 20.60 -8.77 -5.28
CA ASN A 589 19.30 -9.34 -4.89
C ASN A 589 19.45 -10.21 -3.63
N GLN A 590 18.80 -9.83 -2.53
CA GLN A 590 18.90 -10.50 -1.22
C GLN A 590 17.65 -11.32 -0.86
N GLY A 591 16.51 -11.05 -1.48
CA GLY A 591 15.23 -11.65 -1.22
C GLY A 591 14.23 -10.71 -0.54
N LEU A 592 12.95 -11.08 -0.63
CA LEU A 592 11.87 -10.42 0.09
C LEU A 592 11.33 -11.38 1.15
N TYR A 593 11.47 -10.98 2.40
CA TYR A 593 10.99 -11.70 3.57
C TYR A 593 9.83 -10.92 4.19
N ALA A 594 8.89 -11.60 4.85
CA ALA A 594 7.82 -10.93 5.58
C ALA A 594 8.40 -10.16 6.78
N GLY A 595 8.15 -8.85 6.84
CA GLY A 595 8.68 -7.93 7.86
C GLY A 595 7.74 -7.62 9.03
#